data_AF-A0A420JB67-F1
#
_entry.id   AF-A0A420JB67-F1
#
_cell.length_a   1.000
_cell.length_b   1.000
_cell.length_c   1.000
_cell.angle_alpha   90.00
_cell.angle_beta   90.00
_cell.angle_gamma   90.00
#
_symmetry.space_group_name_H-M   'P 1'
#
loop_
_entity.id
_entity.type
_entity.pdbx_description
1 polymer ?
#
loop_
_entity_poly.entity_id
_entity_poly.type
_entity_poly.pdbx_seq_one_letter_code
_entity_poly.pdbx_strand_id
1 'polypeptide(L)'
;MACITEQLSSENDDDTFFTTLLKYNPIRNYPLTNIVLLTGQAVYETWAIFMITIWRINGMHELVVDGRKPSKDADTEEVTISSDILKVVLEQSDPHLMWMYLVTEYKRDMVYALVYQVGILCQLITAYGSLNTIADYIQLFETEWNKLYRLARDKNEEYRQDFAKFLQKDLAKRDFLLGFLSRYKRNVVDNLTTKSDLTFAAVKQHLLDINYEEVTDTNLITSSSTIEKSLLSRPSGIVKKTKDNTCSYCKKHYPKSNLNYRWFKCERLKEDKKKIKKDINDRQDKKINEPLITTTSEEVRQPK
;
A
#
# COMPACT_ATOMS: atom_id res chain seq x y z
N MET A 1 -36.25 -14.19 -15.83
CA MET A 1 -35.17 -13.46 -15.15
C MET A 1 -35.51 -11.98 -15.21
N ALA A 2 -36.10 -11.46 -14.14
CA ALA A 2 -36.39 -10.03 -13.99
C ALA A 2 -35.24 -9.42 -13.18
N CYS A 3 -34.61 -8.38 -13.73
CA CYS A 3 -33.57 -7.60 -13.09
C CYS A 3 -34.25 -6.64 -12.11
N ILE A 4 -34.10 -6.86 -10.81
CA ILE A 4 -34.52 -5.89 -9.79
C ILE A 4 -33.38 -4.89 -9.65
N THR A 5 -33.59 -3.69 -10.17
CA THR A 5 -32.70 -2.55 -9.98
C THR A 5 -33.18 -1.81 -8.73
N GLU A 6 -32.60 -2.17 -7.58
CA GLU A 6 -32.87 -1.48 -6.31
C GLU A 6 -31.96 -0.23 -6.26
N GLN A 7 -32.54 0.93 -6.57
CA GLN A 7 -31.91 2.23 -6.32
C GLN A 7 -31.97 2.49 -4.81
N LEU A 8 -30.83 2.34 -4.14
CA LEU A 8 -30.62 2.88 -2.79
C LEU A 8 -30.47 4.40 -2.90
N SER A 9 -31.53 5.15 -2.61
CA SER A 9 -31.46 6.60 -2.39
C SER A 9 -30.87 6.86 -0.99
N SER A 10 -29.61 7.28 -0.96
CA SER A 10 -28.85 7.63 0.24
C SER A 10 -28.81 9.16 0.46
N GLU A 11 -29.86 9.89 0.08
CA GLU A 11 -29.84 11.37 0.09
C GLU A 11 -30.39 12.02 1.38
N ASN A 12 -30.91 11.26 2.36
CA ASN A 12 -31.62 11.85 3.52
C ASN A 12 -30.86 11.84 4.86
N ASP A 13 -29.74 11.13 5.00
CA ASP A 13 -29.06 11.03 6.31
C ASP A 13 -28.13 12.23 6.61
N ASP A 14 -27.55 12.87 5.59
CA ASP A 14 -26.60 13.96 5.80
C ASP A 14 -27.26 15.30 6.16
N ASP A 15 -28.44 15.60 5.58
CA ASP A 15 -29.26 16.77 5.97
C ASP A 15 -29.76 16.67 7.42
N THR A 16 -30.02 15.43 7.87
CA THR A 16 -30.46 15.17 9.23
C THR A 16 -29.34 15.43 10.23
N PHE A 17 -28.08 15.15 9.88
CA PHE A 17 -26.92 15.42 10.74
C PHE A 17 -26.77 16.92 11.02
N PHE A 18 -26.79 17.76 9.99
CA PHE A 18 -26.73 19.22 10.16
C PHE A 18 -27.90 19.72 11.00
N THR A 19 -29.12 19.35 10.64
CA THR A 19 -30.32 19.82 11.34
C THR A 19 -30.33 19.41 12.82
N THR A 20 -29.84 18.20 13.12
CA THR A 20 -29.76 17.66 14.49
C THR A 20 -28.64 18.34 15.29
N LEU A 21 -27.42 18.46 14.74
CA LEU A 21 -26.29 19.11 15.40
C LEU A 21 -26.57 20.61 15.66
N LEU A 22 -27.30 21.26 14.75
CA LEU A 22 -27.76 22.65 14.84
C LEU A 22 -28.80 22.85 15.94
N LYS A 23 -29.64 21.86 16.25
CA LYS A 23 -30.72 21.97 17.24
C LYS A 23 -30.23 21.90 18.70
N TYR A 24 -29.14 21.19 18.96
CA TYR A 24 -28.67 20.92 20.33
C TYR A 24 -27.55 21.85 20.84
N ASN A 25 -26.99 22.74 20.00
CA ASN A 25 -25.92 23.65 20.38
C ASN A 25 -26.42 25.11 20.44
N PRO A 26 -26.78 25.66 21.61
CA PRO A 26 -27.18 27.05 21.75
C PRO A 26 -26.00 27.98 21.44
N ILE A 27 -26.26 29.04 20.69
CA ILE A 27 -25.25 30.03 20.28
C ILE A 27 -24.68 30.69 21.54
N ARG A 28 -23.40 30.47 21.80
CA ARG A 28 -22.62 31.17 22.84
C ARG A 28 -21.50 31.92 22.14
N ASN A 29 -21.30 33.19 22.48
CA ASN A 29 -20.16 33.96 21.98
C ASN A 29 -18.86 33.28 22.46
N TYR A 30 -18.09 32.74 21.53
CA TYR A 30 -16.79 32.15 21.78
C TYR A 30 -15.70 33.10 21.26
N PRO A 31 -14.70 33.46 22.08
CA PRO A 31 -13.56 34.23 21.60
C PRO A 31 -12.77 33.39 20.59
N LEU A 32 -12.53 33.94 19.39
CA LEU A 32 -11.87 33.26 18.28
C LEU A 32 -10.38 32.95 18.57
N THR A 33 -9.81 33.56 19.61
CA THR A 33 -8.46 33.25 20.10
C THR A 33 -8.30 31.82 20.65
N ASN A 34 -9.41 31.11 20.88
CA ASN A 34 -9.41 29.77 21.48
C ASN A 34 -9.77 28.65 20.48
N ILE A 35 -9.72 28.92 19.17
CA ILE A 35 -9.98 27.88 18.16
C ILE A 35 -8.89 26.82 18.26
N VAL A 36 -9.31 25.58 18.50
CA VAL A 36 -8.41 24.42 18.50
C VAL A 36 -7.84 24.24 17.10
N LEU A 37 -6.54 24.30 16.92
CA LEU A 37 -5.92 24.08 15.61
C LEU A 37 -6.26 22.67 15.08
N LEU A 38 -6.75 22.57 13.84
CA LEU A 38 -6.98 21.28 13.18
C LEU A 38 -5.63 20.63 12.82
N THR A 39 -5.09 19.87 13.77
CA THR A 39 -3.82 19.12 13.62
C THR A 39 -4.06 17.66 13.21
N GLY A 40 -5.31 17.20 13.20
CA GLY A 40 -5.68 15.86 12.73
C GLY A 40 -7.02 15.34 13.29
N GLN A 41 -7.24 14.04 13.13
CA GLN A 41 -8.49 13.34 13.47
C GLN A 41 -8.98 13.60 14.89
N ALA A 42 -8.08 13.51 15.88
CA ALA A 42 -8.45 13.53 17.30
C ALA A 42 -9.08 14.86 17.74
N VAL A 43 -8.80 15.93 17.00
CA VAL A 43 -9.33 17.28 17.24
C VAL A 43 -10.39 17.68 16.22
N TYR A 44 -10.69 16.83 15.23
CA TYR A 44 -11.61 17.16 14.14
C TYR A 44 -13.04 17.42 14.64
N GLU A 45 -13.57 16.59 15.53
CA GLU A 45 -14.94 16.78 16.03
C GLU A 45 -15.09 18.10 16.79
N THR A 46 -14.14 18.38 17.69
CA THR A 46 -14.08 19.65 18.42
C THR A 46 -13.92 20.83 17.48
N TRP A 47 -12.99 20.75 16.52
CA TRP A 47 -12.76 21.80 15.53
C TRP A 47 -13.98 22.02 14.63
N ALA A 48 -14.62 20.96 14.16
CA ALA A 48 -15.83 21.00 13.35
C ALA A 48 -16.97 21.71 14.09
N ILE A 49 -17.17 21.40 15.38
CA ILE A 49 -18.15 22.10 16.23
C ILE A 49 -17.81 23.58 16.35
N PHE A 50 -16.53 23.92 16.55
CA PHE A 50 -16.08 25.33 16.58
C PHE A 50 -16.38 26.04 15.26
N MET A 51 -16.03 25.45 14.11
CA MET A 51 -16.27 26.06 12.80
C MET A 51 -17.75 26.24 12.52
N ILE A 52 -18.59 25.23 12.81
CA ILE A 52 -20.05 25.35 12.68
C ILE A 52 -20.57 26.48 13.58
N THR A 53 -20.04 26.62 14.80
CA THR A 53 -20.44 27.68 15.72
C THR A 53 -20.01 29.06 15.22
N ILE A 54 -18.81 29.19 14.66
CA ILE A 54 -18.30 30.42 14.07
C ILE A 54 -19.13 30.84 12.87
N TRP A 55 -19.42 29.90 11.96
CA TRP A 55 -20.29 30.16 10.81
C TRP A 55 -21.68 30.61 11.25
N ARG A 56 -22.19 30.04 12.35
CA ARG A 56 -23.44 30.49 12.95
C ARG A 56 -23.33 31.91 13.52
N ILE A 57 -22.34 32.23 14.33
CA ILE A 57 -22.22 33.57 14.91
C ILE A 57 -22.11 34.65 13.82
N ASN A 58 -21.45 34.32 12.70
CA ASN A 58 -21.30 35.23 11.56
C ASN A 58 -22.52 35.31 10.63
N GLY A 59 -23.65 34.70 11.00
CA GLY A 59 -24.86 34.74 10.16
C GLY A 59 -24.75 33.92 8.88
N MET A 60 -23.72 33.08 8.73
CA MET A 60 -23.54 32.16 7.59
C MET A 60 -24.41 30.91 7.75
N HIS A 61 -25.69 31.12 8.07
CA HIS A 61 -26.69 30.07 8.30
C HIS A 61 -27.37 29.62 7.01
N GLU A 62 -27.44 30.50 6.03
CA GLU A 62 -27.95 30.23 4.70
C GLU A 62 -26.77 30.29 3.75
N LEU A 63 -26.45 29.15 3.14
CA LEU A 63 -25.65 29.11 1.93
C LEU A 63 -26.52 29.73 0.84
N VAL A 64 -26.55 31.06 0.78
CA VAL A 64 -27.25 31.81 -0.27
C VAL A 64 -26.44 31.60 -1.54
N VAL A 65 -26.77 30.55 -2.29
CA VAL A 65 -26.35 30.35 -3.69
C VAL A 65 -27.08 31.40 -4.55
N ASP A 66 -26.80 32.69 -4.32
CA ASP A 66 -27.45 33.78 -5.04
C ASP A 66 -26.59 35.08 -5.02
N GLY A 67 -25.27 34.92 -5.16
CA GLY A 67 -24.38 35.98 -5.65
C GLY A 67 -24.32 37.29 -4.85
N ARG A 68 -24.77 37.34 -3.59
CA ARG A 68 -24.69 38.56 -2.78
C ARG A 68 -23.30 38.75 -2.19
N LYS A 69 -22.73 39.94 -2.42
CA LYS A 69 -21.45 40.35 -1.82
C LYS A 69 -21.59 40.56 -0.31
N PRO A 70 -20.59 40.18 0.50
CA PRO A 70 -20.57 40.46 1.93
C PRO A 70 -20.53 41.96 2.22
N SER A 71 -21.04 42.34 3.41
CA SER A 71 -21.06 43.72 3.92
C SER A 71 -19.63 44.27 4.10
N LYS A 72 -19.46 45.58 3.95
CA LYS A 72 -18.16 46.26 4.07
C LYS A 72 -17.61 46.30 5.51
N ASP A 73 -18.44 45.99 6.49
CA ASP A 73 -18.12 46.10 7.93
C ASP A 73 -17.90 44.73 8.60
N ALA A 74 -17.58 43.68 7.82
CA ALA A 74 -17.27 42.38 8.40
C ALA A 74 -15.85 42.41 9.02
N ASP A 75 -15.78 42.34 10.35
CA ASP A 75 -14.52 42.23 11.08
C ASP A 75 -13.75 40.97 10.64
N THR A 76 -12.50 41.17 10.24
CA THR A 76 -11.61 40.16 9.68
C THR A 76 -10.84 39.47 10.80
N GLU A 77 -11.52 38.61 11.57
CA GLU A 77 -10.82 37.69 12.48
C GLU A 77 -10.45 36.41 11.71
N GLU A 78 -9.14 36.15 11.60
CA GLU A 78 -8.58 35.05 10.81
C GLU A 78 -8.68 33.71 11.56
N VAL A 79 -9.29 32.71 10.93
CA VAL A 79 -9.30 31.32 11.44
C VAL A 79 -8.02 30.63 10.96
N THR A 80 -7.16 30.20 11.90
CA THR A 80 -5.92 29.50 11.57
C THR A 80 -6.18 28.03 11.27
N ILE A 81 -6.08 27.67 9.98
CA ILE A 81 -6.09 26.28 9.49
C ILE A 81 -4.63 25.89 9.20
N SER A 82 -4.25 24.63 9.44
CA SER A 82 -2.93 24.12 9.03
C SER A 82 -2.69 24.41 7.54
N SER A 83 -1.49 24.87 7.16
CA SER A 83 -1.15 25.29 5.79
C SER A 83 -1.47 24.23 4.74
N ASP A 84 -1.32 22.95 5.10
CA ASP A 84 -1.52 21.83 4.19
C ASP A 84 -3.00 21.58 3.91
N ILE A 85 -3.84 21.75 4.93
CA ILE A 85 -5.30 21.63 4.83
C ILE A 85 -5.86 22.88 4.13
N LEU A 86 -5.32 24.06 4.49
CA LEU A 86 -5.71 25.33 3.90
C LEU A 86 -5.49 25.33 2.40
N LYS A 87 -4.39 24.77 1.91
CA LYS A 87 -4.12 24.68 0.46
C LYS A 87 -5.22 23.93 -0.29
N VAL A 88 -5.62 22.75 0.19
CA VAL A 88 -6.65 21.94 -0.48
C VAL A 88 -8.04 22.54 -0.32
N VAL A 89 -8.30 23.15 0.84
CA VAL A 89 -9.54 23.87 1.11
C VAL A 89 -9.67 25.11 0.20
N LEU A 90 -8.58 25.84 -0.06
CA LEU A 90 -8.56 27.00 -0.96
C LEU A 90 -8.68 26.62 -2.45
N GLU A 91 -8.38 25.37 -2.82
CA GLU A 91 -8.58 24.86 -4.18
C GLU A 91 -10.06 24.56 -4.48
N GLN A 92 -10.91 24.50 -3.46
CA GLN A 92 -12.35 24.31 -3.61
C GLN A 92 -13.07 25.66 -3.59
N SER A 93 -13.82 25.96 -4.65
CA SER A 93 -14.56 27.24 -4.79
C SER A 93 -15.89 27.28 -4.03
N ASP A 94 -16.38 26.12 -3.59
CA ASP A 94 -17.68 25.97 -2.96
C ASP A 94 -17.53 25.52 -1.49
N PRO A 95 -18.08 26.27 -0.52
CA PRO A 95 -18.00 25.92 0.90
C PRO A 95 -18.59 24.55 1.25
N HIS A 96 -19.60 24.09 0.52
CA HIS A 96 -20.13 22.76 0.72
C HIS A 96 -19.15 21.69 0.24
N LEU A 97 -18.49 21.85 -0.91
CA LEU A 97 -17.39 20.99 -1.37
C LEU A 97 -16.19 21.02 -0.41
N MET A 98 -15.82 22.19 0.12
CA MET A 98 -14.77 22.31 1.16
C MET A 98 -15.14 21.48 2.40
N TRP A 99 -16.38 21.61 2.88
CA TRP A 99 -16.85 20.86 4.03
C TRP A 99 -16.94 19.35 3.74
N MET A 100 -17.45 18.94 2.59
CA MET A 100 -17.50 17.55 2.17
C MET A 100 -16.11 16.95 2.03
N TYR A 101 -15.14 17.71 1.53
CA TYR A 101 -13.74 17.28 1.52
C TYR A 101 -13.22 17.06 2.95
N LEU A 102 -13.44 18.01 3.85
CA LEU A 102 -13.02 17.89 5.25
C LEU A 102 -13.74 16.74 5.96
N VAL A 103 -15.03 16.54 5.71
CA VAL A 103 -15.81 15.41 6.22
C VAL A 103 -15.29 14.10 5.65
N THR A 104 -15.01 14.03 4.36
CA THR A 104 -14.51 12.80 3.72
C THR A 104 -13.13 12.44 4.24
N GLU A 105 -12.25 13.44 4.39
CA GLU A 105 -10.88 13.21 4.85
C GLU A 105 -10.77 12.98 6.36
N TYR A 106 -11.61 13.65 7.15
CA TYR A 106 -11.46 13.67 8.61
C TYR A 106 -12.63 13.04 9.38
N LYS A 107 -13.81 12.86 8.78
CA LYS A 107 -14.93 12.08 9.36
C LYS A 107 -14.88 10.64 8.87
N ARG A 108 -14.15 9.80 9.62
CA ARG A 108 -13.95 8.35 9.35
C ARG A 108 -15.20 7.47 9.50
N ASP A 109 -16.37 8.06 9.69
CA ASP A 109 -17.56 7.37 10.18
C ASP A 109 -18.59 7.03 9.09
N MET A 110 -18.20 7.13 7.82
CA MET A 110 -19.05 6.70 6.71
C MET A 110 -19.10 5.18 6.57
N VAL A 111 -20.26 4.66 6.19
CA VAL A 111 -20.49 3.22 5.91
C VAL A 111 -19.48 2.69 4.88
N TYR A 112 -19.05 3.53 3.95
CA TYR A 112 -18.11 3.19 2.88
C TYR A 112 -16.63 3.34 3.24
N ALA A 113 -16.28 3.95 4.39
CA ALA A 113 -14.88 4.22 4.76
C ALA A 113 -14.05 2.92 4.84
N LEU A 114 -14.65 1.85 5.35
CA LEU A 114 -14.01 0.53 5.39
C LEU A 114 -13.70 0.02 3.97
N VAL A 115 -14.67 0.07 3.06
CA VAL A 115 -14.53 -0.41 1.67
C VAL A 115 -13.49 0.41 0.92
N TYR A 116 -13.54 1.74 1.07
CA TYR A 116 -12.56 2.63 0.48
C TYR A 116 -11.13 2.31 0.97
N GLN A 117 -10.97 2.10 2.28
CA GLN A 117 -9.67 1.73 2.85
C GLN A 117 -9.18 0.35 2.38
N VAL A 118 -10.08 -0.63 2.14
CA VAL A 118 -9.72 -1.89 1.48
C VAL A 118 -9.16 -1.62 0.08
N GLY A 119 -9.80 -0.72 -0.67
CA GLY A 119 -9.33 -0.27 -1.98
C GLY A 119 -7.92 0.31 -1.94
N ILE A 120 -7.65 1.23 -1.00
CA ILE A 120 -6.31 1.82 -0.79
C ILE A 120 -5.28 0.72 -0.48
N LEU A 121 -5.61 -0.21 0.44
CA LEU A 121 -4.70 -1.30 0.78
C LEU A 121 -4.37 -2.15 -0.46
N CYS A 122 -5.35 -2.48 -1.28
CA CYS A 122 -5.16 -3.26 -2.50
C CYS A 122 -4.32 -2.52 -3.57
N GLN A 123 -4.42 -1.19 -3.66
CA GLN A 123 -3.62 -0.39 -4.58
C GLN A 123 -2.11 -0.44 -4.25
N LEU A 124 -1.74 -0.83 -3.03
CA LEU A 124 -0.33 -1.02 -2.66
C LEU A 124 0.37 -2.11 -3.49
N ILE A 125 -0.36 -3.02 -4.14
CA ILE A 125 0.21 -4.03 -5.04
C ILE A 125 0.98 -3.42 -6.22
N THR A 126 0.63 -2.19 -6.62
CA THR A 126 1.32 -1.45 -7.70
C THR A 126 2.19 -0.31 -7.18
N ALA A 127 2.12 0.01 -5.88
CA ALA A 127 2.82 1.14 -5.29
C ALA A 127 4.30 0.87 -4.99
N TYR A 128 4.72 -0.40 -4.96
CA TYR A 128 6.13 -0.75 -4.84
C TYR A 128 6.82 -0.52 -6.19
N GLY A 129 7.68 0.50 -6.30
CA GLY A 129 8.29 0.85 -7.58
C GLY A 129 9.16 2.12 -7.52
N SER A 130 10.13 2.15 -8.46
CA SER A 130 11.19 3.11 -8.84
C SER A 130 11.87 4.04 -7.80
N LEU A 131 11.23 4.42 -6.69
CA LEU A 131 11.77 5.43 -5.75
C LEU A 131 11.67 5.05 -4.27
N ASN A 132 10.88 4.03 -3.91
CA ASN A 132 10.68 3.66 -2.50
C ASN A 132 11.60 2.51 -2.09
N THR A 133 12.28 2.62 -0.94
CA THR A 133 13.00 1.49 -0.36
C THR A 133 12.01 0.44 0.15
N ILE A 134 12.48 -0.80 0.39
CA ILE A 134 11.61 -1.81 1.00
C ILE A 134 11.15 -1.40 2.40
N ALA A 135 11.95 -0.62 3.13
CA ALA A 135 11.61 -0.11 4.45
C ALA A 135 10.43 0.88 4.36
N ASP A 136 10.50 1.85 3.45
CA ASP A 136 9.45 2.84 3.22
C ASP A 136 8.14 2.15 2.82
N TYR A 137 8.23 1.16 1.93
CA TYR A 137 7.07 0.38 1.50
C TYR A 137 6.44 -0.44 2.63
N ILE A 138 7.25 -1.11 3.45
CA ILE A 138 6.74 -1.85 4.61
C ILE A 138 6.04 -0.88 5.58
N GLN A 139 6.63 0.29 5.83
CA GLN A 139 6.02 1.30 6.70
C GLN A 139 4.67 1.80 6.15
N LEU A 140 4.60 2.05 4.84
CA LEU A 140 3.35 2.42 4.16
C LEU A 140 2.30 1.31 4.30
N PHE A 141 2.67 0.06 4.03
CA PHE A 141 1.79 -1.09 4.20
C PHE A 141 1.26 -1.21 5.64
N GLU A 142 2.12 -1.12 6.65
CA GLU A 142 1.68 -1.22 8.05
C GLU A 142 0.76 -0.08 8.46
N THR A 143 1.00 1.12 7.93
CA THR A 143 0.16 2.29 8.16
C THR A 143 -1.26 2.06 7.62
N GLU A 144 -1.38 1.62 6.36
CA GLU A 144 -2.68 1.36 5.74
C GLU A 144 -3.39 0.13 6.35
N TRP A 145 -2.64 -0.92 6.72
CA TRP A 145 -3.18 -2.08 7.44
C TRP A 145 -3.78 -1.68 8.79
N ASN A 146 -3.07 -0.85 9.56
CA ASN A 146 -3.53 -0.41 10.87
C ASN A 146 -4.74 0.54 10.76
N LYS A 147 -4.79 1.40 9.74
CA LYS A 147 -5.98 2.22 9.44
C LYS A 147 -7.19 1.33 9.16
N LEU A 148 -7.03 0.32 8.31
CA LEU A 148 -8.09 -0.61 7.97
C LEU A 148 -8.59 -1.38 9.20
N TYR A 149 -7.66 -1.89 10.01
CA TYR A 149 -7.99 -2.60 11.25
C TYR A 149 -8.77 -1.73 12.23
N ARG A 150 -8.39 -0.45 12.41
CA ARG A 150 -9.13 0.48 13.27
C ARG A 150 -10.55 0.71 12.78
N LEU A 151 -10.73 0.96 11.48
CA LEU A 151 -12.06 1.15 10.88
C LEU A 151 -12.96 -0.08 11.03
N ALA A 152 -12.38 -1.28 10.96
CA ALA A 152 -13.12 -2.53 11.17
C ALA A 152 -13.46 -2.73 12.66
N ARG A 153 -12.53 -2.44 13.57
CA ARG A 153 -12.69 -2.70 15.02
C ARG A 153 -13.61 -1.71 15.72
N ASP A 154 -13.58 -0.45 15.32
CA ASP A 154 -14.21 0.64 16.09
C ASP A 154 -15.76 0.67 15.93
N LYS A 155 -16.35 -0.26 15.17
CA LYS A 155 -17.80 -0.34 14.91
C LYS A 155 -18.38 -1.71 15.27
N ASN A 156 -19.62 -1.74 15.75
CA ASN A 156 -20.21 -2.94 16.36
C ASN A 156 -20.88 -3.91 15.37
N GLU A 157 -20.86 -3.66 14.05
CA GLU A 157 -21.47 -4.61 13.11
C GLU A 157 -20.66 -5.91 13.04
N GLU A 158 -21.37 -7.04 13.07
CA GLU A 158 -20.78 -8.39 13.13
C GLU A 158 -19.72 -8.62 12.04
N TYR A 159 -20.04 -8.29 10.79
CA TYR A 159 -19.10 -8.46 9.68
C TYR A 159 -17.82 -7.62 9.83
N ARG A 160 -17.90 -6.42 10.43
CA ARG A 160 -16.73 -5.57 10.68
C ARG A 160 -15.87 -6.15 11.78
N GLN A 161 -16.48 -6.70 12.83
CA GLN A 161 -15.77 -7.39 13.90
C GLN A 161 -15.08 -8.65 13.40
N ASP A 162 -15.72 -9.44 12.54
CA ASP A 162 -15.09 -10.61 11.94
C ASP A 162 -13.94 -10.23 11.01
N PHE A 163 -14.09 -9.14 10.26
CA PHE A 163 -13.00 -8.60 9.46
C PHE A 163 -11.85 -8.07 10.32
N ALA A 164 -12.14 -7.41 11.45
CA ALA A 164 -11.12 -6.98 12.40
C ALA A 164 -10.35 -8.17 13.00
N LYS A 165 -11.04 -9.26 13.38
CA LYS A 165 -10.40 -10.51 13.82
C LYS A 165 -9.50 -11.11 12.74
N PHE A 166 -9.93 -11.06 11.48
CA PHE A 166 -9.09 -11.48 10.36
C PHE A 166 -7.83 -10.63 10.24
N LEU A 167 -7.95 -9.31 10.30
CA LEU A 167 -6.83 -8.37 10.21
C LEU A 167 -5.83 -8.45 11.39
N GLN A 168 -6.24 -9.03 12.53
CA GLN A 168 -5.34 -9.33 13.64
C GLN A 168 -4.49 -10.58 13.41
N LYS A 169 -4.86 -11.46 12.46
CA LYS A 169 -4.08 -12.68 12.20
C LYS A 169 -2.73 -12.30 11.60
N ASP A 170 -1.67 -12.58 12.35
CA ASP A 170 -0.28 -12.32 11.94
C ASP A 170 0.04 -12.92 10.56
N LEU A 171 -0.41 -14.16 10.33
CA LEU A 171 -0.28 -14.86 9.05
C LEU A 171 -0.97 -14.13 7.90
N ALA A 172 -2.15 -13.55 8.13
CA ALA A 172 -2.86 -12.78 7.09
C ALA A 172 -2.06 -11.53 6.72
N LYS A 173 -1.59 -10.77 7.72
CA LYS A 173 -0.76 -9.58 7.48
C LYS A 173 0.52 -9.92 6.71
N ARG A 174 1.18 -11.03 7.07
CA ARG A 174 2.34 -11.59 6.36
C ARG A 174 2.03 -11.92 4.91
N ASP A 175 0.96 -12.68 4.67
CA ASP A 175 0.62 -13.19 3.34
C ASP A 175 0.23 -12.05 2.39
N PHE A 176 -0.46 -11.01 2.89
CA PHE A 176 -0.75 -9.81 2.11
C PHE A 176 0.52 -9.06 1.71
N LEU A 177 1.44 -8.81 2.65
CA LEU A 177 2.71 -8.13 2.34
C LEU A 177 3.51 -8.90 1.28
N LEU A 178 3.67 -10.21 1.46
CA LEU A 178 4.40 -11.07 0.50
C LEU A 178 3.68 -11.13 -0.85
N GLY A 179 2.35 -11.23 -0.85
CA GLY A 179 1.52 -11.19 -2.04
C GLY A 179 1.71 -9.90 -2.83
N PHE A 180 1.77 -8.74 -2.16
CA PHE A 180 1.98 -7.46 -2.82
C PHE A 180 3.39 -7.31 -3.39
N LEU A 181 4.41 -7.85 -2.71
CA LEU A 181 5.80 -7.83 -3.18
C LEU A 181 6.12 -8.86 -4.27
N SER A 182 5.25 -9.86 -4.48
CA SER A 182 5.48 -11.00 -5.38
C SER A 182 5.83 -10.60 -6.82
N ARG A 183 5.27 -9.48 -7.30
CA ARG A 183 5.53 -8.95 -8.66
C ARG A 183 6.96 -8.43 -8.85
N TYR A 184 7.61 -8.01 -7.78
CA TYR A 184 8.89 -7.27 -7.84
C TYR A 184 10.05 -8.04 -7.22
N LYS A 185 9.78 -8.84 -6.18
CA LYS A 185 10.79 -9.63 -5.45
C LYS A 185 10.41 -11.11 -5.43
N ARG A 186 9.97 -11.65 -6.58
CA ARG A 186 9.45 -13.03 -6.72
C ARG A 186 10.30 -14.09 -6.02
N ASN A 187 11.62 -14.11 -6.26
CA ASN A 187 12.50 -15.13 -5.67
C ASN A 187 12.54 -15.07 -4.13
N VAL A 188 12.49 -13.84 -3.57
CA VAL A 188 12.46 -13.62 -2.13
C VAL A 188 11.14 -14.10 -1.54
N VAL A 189 10.03 -13.73 -2.19
CA VAL A 189 8.68 -14.14 -1.80
C VAL A 189 8.53 -15.66 -1.87
N ASP A 190 8.98 -16.30 -2.96
CA ASP A 190 8.95 -17.76 -3.12
C ASP A 190 9.76 -18.44 -2.01
N ASN A 191 10.94 -17.91 -1.63
CA ASN A 191 11.71 -18.47 -0.52
C ASN A 191 10.98 -18.32 0.83
N LEU A 192 10.42 -17.15 1.13
CA LEU A 192 9.78 -16.88 2.40
C LEU A 192 8.46 -17.64 2.57
N THR A 193 7.69 -17.80 1.48
CA THR A 193 6.41 -18.54 1.49
C THR A 193 6.58 -20.05 1.68
N THR A 194 7.75 -20.63 1.41
CA THR A 194 8.02 -22.05 1.72
C THR A 194 8.14 -22.34 3.21
N LYS A 195 8.29 -21.32 4.05
CA LYS A 195 8.44 -21.46 5.51
C LYS A 195 7.13 -21.08 6.19
N SER A 196 6.31 -22.07 6.52
CA SER A 196 4.95 -21.87 7.07
C SER A 196 4.94 -21.26 8.47
N ASP A 197 6.03 -21.40 9.21
CA ASP A 197 6.23 -21.01 10.61
C ASP A 197 6.70 -19.57 10.81
N LEU A 198 7.01 -18.84 9.74
CA LEU A 198 7.46 -17.46 9.85
C LEU A 198 6.31 -16.52 10.22
N THR A 199 6.55 -15.70 11.24
CA THR A 199 5.70 -14.57 11.63
C THR A 199 5.91 -13.37 10.72
N PHE A 200 4.98 -12.41 10.75
CA PHE A 200 5.12 -11.13 10.05
C PHE A 200 6.42 -10.41 10.44
N ALA A 201 6.77 -10.39 11.73
CA ALA A 201 7.98 -9.74 12.22
C ALA A 201 9.26 -10.38 11.65
N ALA A 202 9.31 -11.72 11.59
CA ALA A 202 10.45 -12.44 11.01
C ALA A 202 10.57 -12.17 9.50
N VAL A 203 9.45 -12.17 8.77
CA VAL A 203 9.41 -11.81 7.35
C VAL A 203 9.85 -10.37 7.12
N LYS A 204 9.36 -9.43 7.92
CA LYS A 204 9.75 -8.01 7.87
C LYS A 204 11.27 -7.86 8.04
N GLN A 205 11.86 -8.51 9.04
CA GLN A 205 13.30 -8.45 9.26
C GLN A 205 14.08 -9.00 8.06
N HIS A 206 13.70 -10.18 7.56
CA HIS A 206 14.33 -10.77 6.38
C HIS A 206 14.27 -9.86 5.15
N LEU A 207 13.15 -9.19 4.91
CA LEU A 207 13.00 -8.25 3.80
C LEU A 207 13.93 -7.03 3.95
N LEU A 208 14.09 -6.52 5.17
CA LEU A 208 14.99 -5.40 5.46
C LEU A 208 16.47 -5.80 5.29
N ASP A 209 16.85 -7.00 5.72
CA ASP A 209 18.22 -7.51 5.61
C ASP A 209 18.65 -7.67 4.14
N ILE A 210 17.77 -8.14 3.26
CA ILE A 210 18.04 -8.31 1.83
C ILE A 210 18.36 -6.97 1.15
N ASN A 211 17.67 -5.90 1.54
CA ASN A 211 17.90 -4.57 0.97
C ASN A 211 19.27 -4.01 1.38
N TYR A 212 19.82 -4.43 2.52
CA TYR A 212 21.17 -4.04 2.94
C TYR A 212 22.23 -4.74 2.08
N GLU A 213 22.07 -6.04 1.81
CA GLU A 213 23.02 -6.83 1.01
C GLU A 213 23.13 -6.34 -0.44
N GLU A 214 22.00 -6.02 -1.10
CA GLU A 214 21.97 -5.50 -2.49
C GLU A 214 22.78 -4.19 -2.63
N VAL A 215 22.74 -3.30 -1.63
CA VAL A 215 23.46 -2.02 -1.66
C VAL A 215 24.97 -2.22 -1.45
N THR A 216 25.37 -3.12 -0.56
CA THR A 216 26.80 -3.40 -0.29
C THR A 216 27.53 -4.04 -1.46
N ASP A 217 26.90 -4.97 -2.19
CA ASP A 217 27.52 -5.62 -3.35
C ASP A 217 27.74 -4.66 -4.53
N THR A 218 26.91 -3.62 -4.64
CA THR A 218 27.01 -2.62 -5.71
C THR A 218 28.19 -1.65 -5.48
N ASN A 219 28.47 -1.28 -4.23
CA ASN A 219 29.57 -0.38 -3.86
C ASN A 219 30.96 -1.06 -3.83
N LEU A 220 31.01 -2.38 -3.68
CA LEU A 220 32.25 -3.17 -3.73
C LEU A 220 32.76 -3.41 -5.16
N ILE A 221 31.90 -3.26 -6.18
CA ILE A 221 32.30 -3.42 -7.58
C ILE A 221 32.88 -2.11 -8.17
N THR A 222 32.57 -0.95 -7.60
CA THR A 222 33.03 0.36 -8.10
C THR A 222 34.34 0.86 -7.47
N SER A 223 34.90 0.18 -6.47
CA SER A 223 36.07 0.63 -5.71
C SER A 223 37.35 -0.22 -5.90
N SER A 224 37.43 -1.08 -6.93
CA SER A 224 38.69 -1.74 -7.26
C SER A 224 39.61 -0.88 -8.14
N SER A 225 39.95 0.32 -7.67
CA SER A 225 41.14 1.04 -8.11
C SER A 225 42.26 0.79 -7.10
N THR A 226 43.32 0.16 -7.62
CA THR A 226 44.70 0.08 -7.10
C THR A 226 45.00 0.92 -5.85
N ILE A 227 45.12 0.28 -4.68
CA ILE A 227 45.88 0.82 -3.55
C ILE A 227 46.83 -0.26 -3.01
N GLU A 228 48.08 0.16 -2.90
CA GLU A 228 49.27 -0.59 -2.54
C GLU A 228 49.20 -1.25 -1.16
N LYS A 229 49.91 -2.37 -1.08
CA LYS A 229 50.18 -3.13 0.14
C LYS A 229 51.06 -2.30 1.08
N SER A 230 50.55 -1.96 2.27
CA SER A 230 51.40 -1.79 3.44
C SER A 230 51.32 -3.05 4.30
N LEU A 231 52.46 -3.71 4.42
CA LEU A 231 52.72 -4.80 5.35
C LEU A 231 52.76 -4.21 6.76
N LEU A 232 51.95 -4.72 7.69
CA LEU A 232 52.33 -4.90 9.09
C LEU A 232 51.43 -5.96 9.74
N SER A 233 52.09 -6.84 10.47
CA SER A 233 51.67 -8.16 10.90
C SER A 233 50.81 -8.17 12.16
N ARG A 234 49.76 -9.02 12.20
CA ARG A 234 49.29 -9.66 13.43
C ARG A 234 48.61 -11.01 13.16
N PRO A 235 48.87 -12.06 13.96
CA PRO A 235 48.42 -13.42 13.68
C PRO A 235 47.08 -13.69 14.36
N SER A 236 46.10 -14.18 13.60
CA SER A 236 44.97 -14.96 14.13
C SER A 236 44.48 -15.86 13.02
N GLY A 237 44.61 -17.16 13.26
CA GLY A 237 44.32 -18.22 12.31
C GLY A 237 42.83 -18.23 11.95
N ILE A 238 42.52 -17.85 10.72
CA ILE A 238 41.31 -18.27 10.03
C ILE A 238 41.79 -18.87 8.72
N VAL A 239 41.62 -20.18 8.60
CA VAL A 239 41.88 -20.94 7.38
C VAL A 239 40.96 -20.39 6.29
N LYS A 240 41.45 -19.43 5.51
CA LYS A 240 40.81 -18.97 4.28
C LYS A 240 40.82 -20.15 3.32
N LYS A 241 39.71 -20.91 3.27
CA LYS A 241 39.41 -21.78 2.15
C LYS A 241 39.45 -20.91 0.90
N THR A 242 40.50 -21.04 0.11
CA THR A 242 40.57 -20.47 -1.24
C THR A 242 39.36 -20.99 -1.99
N LYS A 243 38.36 -20.14 -2.20
CA LYS A 243 37.17 -20.46 -3.00
C LYS A 243 37.68 -20.90 -4.36
N ASP A 244 37.55 -22.20 -4.62
CA ASP A 244 37.84 -22.83 -5.89
C ASP A 244 36.95 -22.14 -6.93
N ASN A 245 37.51 -21.18 -7.67
CA ASN A 245 36.80 -20.31 -8.63
C ASN A 245 36.40 -21.07 -9.91
N THR A 246 36.43 -22.38 -9.87
CA THR A 246 36.19 -23.28 -11.00
C THR A 246 34.69 -23.38 -11.28
N CYS A 247 34.33 -23.31 -12.56
CA CYS A 247 32.94 -23.42 -13.00
C CYS A 247 32.28 -24.74 -12.53
N SER A 248 31.30 -24.64 -11.63
CA SER A 248 30.58 -25.81 -11.07
C SER A 248 29.86 -26.63 -12.15
N TYR A 249 29.35 -25.99 -13.20
CA TYR A 249 28.73 -26.65 -14.34
C TYR A 249 29.71 -27.58 -15.08
N CYS A 250 30.89 -27.06 -15.40
CA CYS A 250 31.90 -27.83 -16.13
C CYS A 250 32.51 -28.93 -15.27
N LYS A 251 32.66 -28.68 -13.97
CA LYS A 251 33.08 -29.71 -13.00
C LYS A 251 32.10 -30.88 -12.95
N LYS A 252 30.80 -30.59 -13.05
CA LYS A 252 29.73 -31.61 -13.02
C LYS A 252 29.60 -32.38 -14.34
N HIS A 253 29.61 -31.70 -15.48
CA HIS A 253 29.32 -32.31 -16.79
C HIS A 253 30.56 -32.75 -17.57
N TYR A 254 31.74 -32.23 -17.22
CA TYR A 254 32.99 -32.50 -17.92
C TYR A 254 34.18 -32.65 -16.94
N PRO A 255 34.14 -33.63 -16.01
CA PRO A 255 35.12 -33.77 -14.93
C PRO A 255 36.55 -34.04 -15.41
N LYS A 256 36.73 -34.51 -16.65
CA LYS A 256 38.05 -34.77 -17.25
C LYS A 256 38.66 -33.54 -17.94
N SER A 257 37.91 -32.46 -18.09
CA SER A 257 38.41 -31.25 -18.72
C SER A 257 39.00 -30.32 -17.66
N ASN A 258 40.33 -30.18 -17.62
CA ASN A 258 41.07 -29.27 -16.73
C ASN A 258 40.86 -27.80 -17.14
N LEU A 259 39.61 -27.34 -17.05
CA LEU A 259 39.22 -26.02 -17.48
C LEU A 259 39.14 -25.07 -16.27
N ASN A 260 40.25 -24.38 -16.00
CA ASN A 260 40.39 -23.35 -14.96
C ASN A 260 39.76 -22.01 -15.39
N TYR A 261 38.52 -22.00 -15.87
CA TYR A 261 37.78 -20.76 -16.09
C TYR A 261 36.67 -20.54 -15.06
N ARG A 262 36.43 -19.26 -14.78
CA ARG A 262 35.36 -18.82 -13.88
C ARG A 262 33.99 -19.07 -14.51
N TRP A 263 33.00 -19.39 -13.67
CA TRP A 263 31.65 -19.77 -14.10
C TRP A 263 30.98 -18.77 -15.07
N PHE A 264 31.21 -17.46 -14.89
CA PHE A 264 30.63 -16.41 -15.74
C PHE A 264 31.21 -16.34 -17.16
N LYS A 265 32.38 -16.96 -17.40
CA LYS A 265 32.99 -17.10 -18.73
C LYS A 265 32.73 -18.48 -19.36
N CYS A 266 31.86 -19.30 -18.78
CA CYS A 266 31.53 -20.61 -19.34
C CYS A 266 30.69 -20.47 -20.61
N GLU A 267 31.32 -20.54 -21.78
CA GLU A 267 30.62 -20.49 -23.07
C GLU A 267 29.67 -21.69 -23.25
N ARG A 268 30.08 -22.87 -22.79
CA ARG A 268 29.25 -24.09 -22.85
C ARG A 268 27.93 -23.96 -22.11
N LEU A 269 27.92 -23.31 -20.94
CA LEU A 269 26.70 -23.05 -20.19
C LEU A 269 25.77 -22.09 -20.97
N LYS A 270 26.34 -21.12 -21.70
CA LYS A 270 25.55 -20.21 -22.55
C LYS A 270 24.96 -20.96 -23.74
N GLU A 271 25.70 -21.89 -24.34
CA GLU A 271 25.21 -22.72 -25.45
C GLU A 271 24.08 -23.65 -25.02
N ASP A 272 24.22 -24.34 -23.88
CA ASP A 272 23.17 -25.26 -23.41
C ASP A 272 21.89 -24.51 -23.01
N LYS A 273 22.02 -23.32 -22.41
CA LYS A 273 20.86 -22.44 -22.17
C LYS A 273 20.18 -21.99 -23.47
N LYS A 274 20.94 -21.75 -24.56
CA LYS A 274 20.37 -21.43 -25.87
C LYS A 274 19.62 -22.62 -26.47
N LYS A 275 20.15 -23.85 -26.35
CA LYS A 275 19.48 -25.08 -26.81
C LYS A 275 18.16 -25.32 -26.07
N ILE A 276 18.17 -25.22 -24.74
CA ILE A 276 16.95 -25.39 -23.93
C ILE A 276 15.87 -24.37 -24.32
N LYS A 277 16.25 -23.10 -24.54
CA LYS A 277 15.31 -22.08 -25.00
C LYS A 277 14.71 -22.40 -26.37
N LYS A 278 15.52 -22.93 -27.30
CA LYS A 278 15.04 -23.35 -28.61
C LYS A 278 14.04 -24.50 -28.51
N ASP A 279 14.35 -25.52 -27.70
CA ASP A 279 13.46 -26.68 -27.51
C ASP A 279 12.11 -26.30 -26.86
N ILE A 280 12.08 -25.27 -26.00
CA ILE A 280 10.84 -24.76 -25.41
C ILE A 280 9.98 -24.05 -26.46
N ASN A 281 10.57 -23.21 -27.30
CA ASN A 281 9.85 -22.51 -28.36
C ASN A 281 9.30 -23.51 -29.40
N ASP A 282 10.11 -24.49 -29.84
CA ASP A 282 9.69 -25.52 -30.79
C ASP A 282 8.53 -26.39 -30.25
N ARG A 283 8.42 -26.57 -28.92
CA ARG A 283 7.29 -27.26 -28.27
C ARG A 283 6.04 -26.40 -28.15
N GLN A 284 6.18 -25.09 -27.99
CA GLN A 284 5.03 -24.16 -27.93
C GLN A 284 4.38 -24.02 -29.32
N ASP A 285 5.18 -23.90 -30.37
CA ASP A 285 4.67 -23.80 -31.74
C ASP A 285 3.92 -25.07 -32.19
N LYS A 286 4.33 -26.24 -31.69
CA LYS A 286 3.59 -27.50 -31.93
C LYS A 286 2.24 -27.59 -31.22
N LYS A 287 2.09 -26.98 -30.04
CA LYS A 287 0.83 -27.00 -29.29
C LYS A 287 -0.24 -26.05 -29.85
N ILE A 288 0.16 -25.02 -30.60
CA ILE A 288 -0.78 -24.06 -31.20
C ILE A 288 -1.47 -24.63 -32.45
N ASN A 289 -0.87 -25.64 -33.09
CA ASN A 289 -1.37 -26.23 -34.34
C ASN A 289 -2.14 -27.56 -34.14
N GLU A 290 -2.41 -27.96 -32.89
CA GLU A 290 -3.18 -29.18 -32.62
C GLU A 290 -4.69 -28.82 -32.61
N PRO A 291 -5.50 -29.30 -33.57
CA PRO A 291 -6.90 -28.90 -33.68
C PRO A 291 -7.70 -29.40 -32.47
N LEU A 292 -8.31 -28.47 -31.75
CA LEU A 292 -9.16 -28.73 -30.59
C LEU A 292 -10.46 -29.40 -31.04
N ILE A 293 -10.52 -30.73 -30.91
CA ILE A 293 -11.76 -31.50 -31.13
C ILE A 293 -12.64 -31.32 -29.89
N THR A 294 -13.59 -30.38 -29.94
CA THR A 294 -14.67 -30.26 -28.96
C THR A 294 -15.79 -31.24 -29.30
N THR A 295 -15.88 -32.35 -28.56
CA THR A 295 -17.07 -33.19 -28.50
C THR A 295 -18.04 -32.62 -27.47
N THR A 296 -19.11 -32.01 -27.95
CA THR A 296 -20.29 -31.63 -27.17
C THR A 296 -21.17 -32.86 -26.97
N SER A 297 -21.26 -33.35 -25.74
CA SER A 297 -22.29 -34.28 -25.29
C SER A 297 -23.06 -33.61 -24.16
N GLU A 298 -24.22 -33.06 -24.50
CA GLU A 298 -25.17 -32.41 -23.61
C GLU A 298 -26.21 -33.46 -23.20
N GLU A 299 -26.10 -34.00 -21.98
CA GLU A 299 -27.07 -34.95 -21.42
C GLU A 299 -27.90 -34.23 -20.35
N VAL A 300 -29.11 -33.83 -20.74
CA VAL A 300 -30.11 -33.18 -19.88
C VAL A 300 -30.75 -34.24 -18.97
N ARG A 301 -30.51 -34.16 -17.66
CA ARG A 301 -31.31 -34.88 -16.65
C ARG A 301 -32.38 -33.96 -16.06
N GLN A 302 -33.64 -34.33 -16.26
CA GLN A 302 -34.77 -33.71 -15.57
C GLN A 302 -34.89 -34.25 -14.13
N PRO A 303 -35.24 -33.40 -13.14
CA PRO A 303 -35.58 -33.85 -11.79
C PRO A 303 -37.06 -34.25 -11.70
N LYS A 304 -37.32 -35.28 -10.89
CA LYS A 304 -38.66 -35.67 -10.41
C LYS A 304 -39.08 -34.80 -9.23
#